data_AF-A0A2S5KFW3-F1
#
_entry.id   AF-A0A2S5KFW3-F1
#
_cell.length_a   1.000
_cell.length_b   1.000
_cell.length_c   1.000
_cell.angle_alpha   90.00
_cell.angle_beta   90.00
_cell.angle_gamma   90.00
#
_symmetry.space_group_name_H-M   'P 1'
#
loop_
_entity.id
_entity.type
_entity.pdbx_description
1 polymer ?
#
loop_
_entity_poly.entity_id
_entity_poly.type
_entity_poly.pdbx_seq_one_letter_code
_entity_poly.pdbx_strand_id
1 'polypeptide(L)'
;MPAENSVSSFNGLHYFARGWNLVHMRGIRRYVIVPLLVNVLLLGGAFYWLFRRLGEWIPQLLSHVPDWLQWLSYLIWPLSVISIVLVFGYFFSTLANLIAAPFCGLLAEQLEGQLTGRPLPDSGWMGLLKDLPRIMKRELQKLGYYLPRALGLLLLYFIPGFGQIVAPVLWFLFSAWMLSVQYCDYPFDNHKVSFPHMRTALRRHKVANMQFGAMVSLFTMIPILNLVIMPVAVCGATAMWVDRYRADLARH
;
A
#
# COMPACT_ATOMS: atom_id res chain seq x y z
N MET A 1 -6.72 -26.24 -31.06
CA MET A 1 -5.72 -25.46 -30.30
C MET A 1 -5.56 -24.09 -30.96
N PRO A 2 -6.16 -23.04 -30.38
CA PRO A 2 -5.54 -21.71 -30.49
C PRO A 2 -5.79 -20.85 -29.24
N ALA A 3 -4.78 -20.62 -28.39
CA ALA A 3 -4.84 -19.55 -27.35
C ALA A 3 -3.50 -19.22 -26.65
N GLU A 4 -2.36 -19.79 -27.00
CA GLU A 4 -1.12 -19.54 -26.22
C GLU A 4 -0.40 -18.23 -26.57
N ASN A 5 -0.78 -17.52 -27.64
CA ASN A 5 -0.03 -16.36 -28.13
C ASN A 5 -0.54 -14.98 -27.68
N SER A 6 -1.65 -14.87 -26.94
CA SER A 6 -2.21 -13.55 -26.55
C SER A 6 -1.67 -13.01 -25.23
N VAL A 7 -1.31 -13.88 -24.28
CA VAL A 7 -0.92 -13.47 -22.92
C VAL A 7 0.46 -12.80 -22.87
N SER A 8 1.36 -13.17 -23.80
CA SER A 8 2.72 -12.59 -23.87
C SER A 8 2.74 -11.11 -24.27
N SER A 9 1.67 -10.61 -24.92
CA SER A 9 1.55 -9.24 -25.42
C SER A 9 1.00 -8.23 -24.39
N PHE A 10 0.44 -8.68 -23.27
CA PHE A 10 -0.17 -7.76 -22.29
C PHE A 10 0.87 -7.02 -21.45
N ASN A 11 1.02 -5.71 -21.69
CA ASN A 11 1.95 -4.84 -20.95
C ASN A 11 1.48 -4.55 -19.50
N GLY A 12 2.37 -4.02 -18.65
CA GLY A 12 2.02 -3.65 -17.26
C GLY A 12 0.88 -2.64 -17.16
N LEU A 13 0.79 -1.75 -18.15
CA LEU A 13 -0.30 -0.80 -18.35
C LEU A 13 -1.67 -1.49 -18.49
N HIS A 14 -1.71 -2.62 -19.20
CA HIS A 14 -2.94 -3.38 -19.41
C HIS A 14 -3.47 -3.91 -18.08
N TYR A 15 -2.61 -4.46 -17.22
CA TYR A 15 -3.02 -4.97 -15.92
C TYR A 15 -3.48 -3.86 -14.96
N PHE A 16 -2.90 -2.66 -15.04
CA PHE A 16 -3.38 -1.50 -14.31
C PHE A 16 -4.81 -1.11 -14.74
N ALA A 17 -5.03 -0.97 -16.05
CA ALA A 17 -6.36 -0.66 -16.59
C ALA A 17 -7.37 -1.78 -16.30
N ARG A 18 -6.95 -3.04 -16.39
CA ARG A 18 -7.77 -4.20 -16.02
C ARG A 18 -8.13 -4.17 -14.55
N GLY A 19 -7.21 -3.78 -13.66
CA GLY A 19 -7.48 -3.58 -12.23
C GLY A 19 -8.65 -2.63 -11.97
N TRP A 20 -8.75 -1.54 -12.75
CA TRP A 20 -9.87 -0.60 -12.67
C TRP A 20 -11.21 -1.21 -13.08
N ASN A 21 -11.22 -2.14 -14.04
CA ASN A 21 -12.43 -2.86 -14.40
C ASN A 21 -12.79 -3.93 -13.35
N LEU A 22 -11.78 -4.66 -12.85
CA LEU A 22 -11.95 -5.74 -11.88
C LEU A 22 -12.45 -5.24 -10.52
N VAL A 23 -12.03 -4.05 -10.07
CA VAL A 23 -12.50 -3.47 -8.80
C VAL A 23 -14.03 -3.25 -8.79
N HIS A 24 -14.63 -3.08 -9.97
CA HIS A 24 -16.08 -2.89 -10.13
C HIS A 24 -16.86 -4.20 -10.31
N MET A 25 -16.22 -5.38 -10.28
CA MET A 25 -16.91 -6.66 -10.43
C MET A 25 -17.83 -6.97 -9.24
N ARG A 26 -19.03 -7.51 -9.53
CA ARG A 26 -19.98 -7.97 -8.50
C ARG A 26 -19.31 -9.10 -7.68
N GLY A 27 -19.36 -8.98 -6.36
CA GLY A 27 -18.69 -9.91 -5.42
C GLY A 27 -17.36 -9.39 -4.88
N ILE A 28 -16.57 -8.64 -5.67
CA ILE A 28 -15.29 -8.04 -5.23
C ILE A 28 -15.51 -6.69 -4.53
N ARG A 29 -16.53 -5.92 -4.96
CA ARG A 29 -16.86 -4.60 -4.37
C ARG A 29 -16.93 -4.59 -2.84
N ARG A 30 -17.45 -5.65 -2.20
CA ARG A 30 -17.53 -5.72 -0.74
C ARG A 30 -16.15 -5.68 -0.07
N TYR A 31 -15.16 -6.37 -0.65
CA TYR A 31 -13.79 -6.41 -0.13
C TYR A 31 -13.02 -5.11 -0.37
N VAL A 32 -13.52 -4.26 -1.27
CA VAL A 32 -12.99 -2.92 -1.54
C VAL A 32 -13.62 -1.87 -0.64
N ILE A 33 -14.93 -1.94 -0.45
CA ILE A 33 -15.70 -0.96 0.33
C ILE A 33 -15.47 -1.14 1.83
N VAL A 34 -15.40 -2.38 2.34
CA VAL A 34 -15.26 -2.64 3.78
C VAL A 34 -13.98 -2.01 4.37
N PRO A 35 -12.76 -2.20 3.82
CA PRO A 35 -11.55 -1.56 4.35
C PRO A 35 -11.65 -0.03 4.33
N LEU A 36 -12.22 0.53 3.26
CA LEU A 36 -12.38 1.98 3.12
C LEU A 36 -13.37 2.53 4.15
N LEU A 37 -14.51 1.86 4.37
CA LEU A 37 -15.47 2.20 5.42
C LEU A 37 -14.86 2.08 6.81
N VAL A 38 -14.15 0.99 7.09
CA VAL A 38 -13.45 0.80 8.36
C VAL A 38 -12.44 1.93 8.59
N ASN A 39 -11.66 2.29 7.56
CA ASN A 39 -10.70 3.38 7.66
C ASN A 39 -11.38 4.73 7.89
N VAL A 40 -12.46 5.05 7.17
CA VAL A 40 -13.21 6.30 7.36
C VAL A 40 -13.85 6.37 8.75
N LEU A 41 -14.43 5.28 9.24
CA LEU A 41 -15.04 5.22 10.56
C LEU A 41 -14.00 5.34 11.68
N LEU A 42 -12.88 4.62 11.56
CA LEU A 42 -11.80 4.69 12.53
C LEU A 42 -11.14 6.08 12.50
N LEU A 43 -10.82 6.62 11.32
CA LEU A 43 -10.13 7.90 11.18
C LEU A 43 -11.03 9.05 11.60
N GLY A 44 -12.27 9.05 11.11
CA GLY A 44 -13.29 10.03 11.46
C GLY A 44 -13.61 10.01 12.96
N GLY A 45 -13.80 8.82 13.53
CA GLY A 45 -14.03 8.66 14.97
C GLY A 45 -12.84 9.11 15.82
N ALA A 46 -11.62 8.75 15.40
CA ALA A 46 -10.40 9.12 16.10
C ALA A 46 -10.13 10.63 16.03
N PHE A 47 -10.31 11.27 14.87
CA PHE A 47 -10.23 12.72 14.76
C PHE A 47 -11.32 13.41 15.56
N TYR A 48 -12.57 12.91 15.53
CA TYR A 48 -13.65 13.48 16.31
C TYR A 48 -13.34 13.47 17.81
N TRP A 49 -12.87 12.34 18.31
CA TRP A 49 -12.42 12.21 19.69
C TRP A 49 -11.23 13.13 20.00
N LEU A 50 -10.26 13.21 19.09
CA LEU A 50 -9.08 14.06 19.22
C LEU A 50 -9.46 15.54 19.29
N PHE A 51 -10.32 16.03 18.39
CA PHE A 51 -10.78 17.42 18.39
C PHE A 51 -11.48 17.79 19.69
N ARG A 52 -12.31 16.89 20.24
CA ARG A 52 -12.92 17.11 21.55
C ARG A 52 -11.89 17.20 22.67
N ARG A 53 -10.90 16.30 22.68
CA ARG A 53 -9.83 16.30 23.71
C ARG A 53 -8.88 17.48 23.58
N LEU A 54 -8.57 17.91 22.36
CA LEU A 54 -7.74 19.10 22.12
C LEU A 54 -8.37 20.36 22.70
N GLY A 55 -9.70 20.48 22.63
CA GLY A 55 -10.44 21.57 23.26
C GLY A 55 -10.31 21.62 24.79
N GLU A 56 -9.98 20.50 25.44
CA GLU A 56 -9.79 20.42 26.89
C GLU A 56 -8.30 20.51 27.29
N TRP A 57 -7.44 19.77 26.60
CA TRP A 57 -6.02 19.66 26.92
C TRP A 57 -5.23 20.93 26.63
N ILE A 58 -5.53 21.62 25.52
CA ILE A 58 -4.80 22.84 25.17
C ILE A 58 -5.03 23.93 26.23
N PRO A 59 -6.27 24.26 26.63
CA PRO A 59 -6.50 25.24 27.70
C PRO A 59 -5.89 24.82 29.05
N GLN A 60 -5.92 23.54 29.41
CA GLN A 60 -5.28 23.03 30.63
C GLN A 60 -3.75 23.19 30.60
N LEU A 61 -3.13 23.00 29.44
CA LEU A 61 -1.68 23.22 29.30
C LEU A 61 -1.35 24.72 29.40
N LEU A 62 -2.18 25.56 28.78
CA LEU A 62 -2.02 27.01 28.79
C LEU A 62 -2.30 27.64 30.16
N SER A 63 -3.14 27.02 31.00
CA SER A 63 -3.41 27.53 32.35
C SER A 63 -2.21 27.44 33.30
N HIS A 64 -1.18 26.67 32.94
CA HIS A 64 0.09 26.61 33.67
C HIS A 64 1.08 27.69 33.22
N VAL A 65 0.76 28.46 32.17
CA VAL A 65 1.61 29.53 31.65
C VAL A 65 1.35 30.81 32.45
N PRO A 66 2.36 31.41 33.10
CA PRO A 66 2.22 32.67 33.81
C PRO A 66 1.80 33.83 32.91
N ASP A 67 1.14 34.84 33.46
CA ASP A 67 0.59 35.98 32.70
C ASP A 67 1.64 36.75 31.87
N TRP A 68 2.88 36.85 32.36
CA TRP A 68 3.97 37.52 31.65
C TRP A 68 4.49 36.74 30.43
N LEU A 69 4.16 35.45 30.33
CA LEU A 69 4.49 34.55 29.22
C LEU A 69 3.30 34.33 28.27
N GLN A 70 2.20 35.06 28.40
CA GLN A 70 1.01 34.86 27.55
C GLN A 70 1.28 35.10 26.05
N TRP A 71 2.30 35.88 25.70
CA TRP A 71 2.74 36.01 24.31
C TRP A 71 3.22 34.68 23.71
N LEU A 72 3.75 33.77 24.54
CA LEU A 72 4.21 32.43 24.15
C LEU A 72 3.02 31.51 23.83
N SER A 73 1.85 31.73 24.44
CA SER A 73 0.61 30.98 24.16
C SER A 73 0.23 31.04 22.68
N TYR A 74 0.45 32.18 22.02
CA TYR A 74 0.20 32.36 20.58
C TYR A 74 1.09 31.47 19.70
N LEU A 75 2.25 31.05 20.20
CA LEU A 75 3.16 30.13 19.52
C LEU A 75 2.93 28.67 19.93
N ILE A 76 2.72 28.43 21.23
CA ILE A 76 2.48 27.09 21.79
C ILE A 76 1.19 26.49 21.21
N TRP A 77 0.12 27.27 21.06
CA TRP A 77 -1.15 26.77 20.54
C TRP A 77 -1.04 26.14 19.13
N PRO A 78 -0.57 26.85 18.09
CA PRO A 78 -0.47 26.27 16.75
C PRO A 78 0.58 25.16 16.69
N LEU A 79 1.69 25.29 17.42
CA LEU A 79 2.70 24.23 17.50
C LEU A 79 2.12 22.95 18.09
N SER A 80 1.36 23.04 19.19
CA SER A 80 0.72 21.89 19.84
C SER A 80 -0.31 21.25 18.91
N VAL A 81 -1.14 22.04 18.25
CA VAL A 81 -2.13 21.53 17.28
C VAL A 81 -1.42 20.79 16.15
N ILE A 82 -0.41 21.40 15.53
CA ILE A 82 0.35 20.79 14.44
C ILE A 82 1.04 19.51 14.91
N SER A 83 1.75 19.55 16.04
CA SER A 83 2.43 18.37 16.59
C SER A 83 1.46 17.23 16.87
N ILE A 84 0.31 17.51 17.47
CA ILE A 84 -0.69 16.49 17.78
C ILE A 84 -1.31 15.94 16.50
N VAL A 85 -1.67 16.78 15.53
CA VAL A 85 -2.18 16.33 14.23
C VAL A 85 -1.15 15.49 13.49
N LEU A 86 0.14 15.85 13.52
CA LEU A 86 1.21 15.08 12.87
C LEU A 86 1.44 13.72 13.55
N VAL A 87 1.58 13.70 14.89
CA VAL A 87 1.81 12.45 15.65
C VAL A 87 0.62 11.53 15.50
N PHE A 88 -0.59 12.06 15.69
CA PHE A 88 -1.82 11.28 15.60
C PHE A 88 -2.10 10.83 14.17
N GLY A 89 -1.88 11.71 13.19
CA GLY A 89 -2.00 11.38 11.78
C GLY A 89 -1.01 10.29 11.35
N TYR A 90 0.24 10.36 11.80
CA TYR A 90 1.24 9.32 11.52
C TYR A 90 0.92 7.99 12.21
N PHE A 91 0.56 8.03 13.49
CA PHE A 91 0.16 6.84 14.26
C PHE A 91 -1.03 6.15 13.61
N PHE A 92 -2.08 6.92 13.31
CA PHE A 92 -3.27 6.41 12.69
C PHE A 92 -3.01 5.90 11.27
N SER A 93 -2.23 6.62 10.46
CA SER A 93 -1.84 6.17 9.11
C SER A 93 -1.12 4.83 9.16
N THR A 94 -0.19 4.67 10.10
CA THR A 94 0.50 3.39 10.34
C THR A 94 -0.49 2.29 10.71
N LEU A 95 -1.43 2.56 11.62
CA LEU A 95 -2.46 1.60 12.04
C LEU A 95 -3.43 1.25 10.90
N ALA A 96 -3.84 2.22 10.09
CA ALA A 96 -4.70 2.02 8.93
C ALA A 96 -4.01 1.13 7.87
N ASN A 97 -2.73 1.36 7.60
CA ASN A 97 -1.94 0.51 6.71
C ASN A 97 -1.80 -0.93 7.24
N LEU A 98 -1.58 -1.07 8.55
CA LEU A 98 -1.52 -2.35 9.24
C LEU A 98 -2.84 -3.13 9.12
N ILE A 99 -3.96 -2.43 9.33
CA ILE A 99 -5.29 -2.98 9.20
C ILE A 99 -5.60 -3.30 7.75
N ALA A 100 -5.17 -2.50 6.77
CA ALA A 100 -5.46 -2.71 5.35
C ALA A 100 -4.76 -3.93 4.74
N ALA A 101 -3.55 -4.25 5.20
CA ALA A 101 -2.75 -5.38 4.69
C ALA A 101 -3.52 -6.72 4.61
N PRO A 102 -4.21 -7.21 5.67
CA PRO A 102 -4.99 -8.44 5.59
C PRO A 102 -6.16 -8.36 4.61
N PHE A 103 -6.82 -7.20 4.47
CA PHE A 103 -7.90 -7.08 3.49
C PHE A 103 -7.40 -7.15 2.05
N CYS A 104 -6.20 -6.61 1.78
CA CYS A 104 -5.55 -6.75 0.48
C CYS A 104 -5.25 -8.22 0.14
N GLY A 105 -4.79 -9.02 1.13
CA GLY A 105 -4.59 -10.46 0.97
C GLY A 105 -5.89 -11.19 0.63
N LEU A 106 -6.95 -10.91 1.37
CA LEU A 106 -8.28 -11.50 1.13
C LEU A 106 -8.87 -11.07 -0.22
N LEU A 107 -8.72 -9.79 -0.58
CA LEU A 107 -9.15 -9.26 -1.88
C LEU A 107 -8.45 -10.01 -3.02
N ALA A 108 -7.13 -10.25 -2.90
CA ALA A 108 -6.36 -10.99 -3.89
C ALA A 108 -6.81 -12.45 -4.00
N GLU A 109 -7.05 -13.14 -2.87
CA GLU A 109 -7.52 -14.53 -2.84
C GLU A 109 -8.88 -14.69 -3.53
N GLN A 110 -9.83 -13.82 -3.20
CA GLN A 110 -11.19 -13.87 -3.74
C GLN A 110 -11.22 -13.56 -5.24
N LEU A 111 -10.44 -12.57 -5.67
CA LEU A 111 -10.32 -12.23 -7.07
C LEU A 111 -9.64 -13.35 -7.86
N GLU A 112 -8.60 -13.98 -7.32
CA GLU A 112 -7.97 -15.14 -7.96
C GLU A 112 -8.96 -16.29 -8.13
N GLY A 113 -9.77 -16.58 -7.11
CA GLY A 113 -10.80 -17.61 -7.21
C GLY A 113 -11.82 -17.32 -8.31
N GLN A 114 -12.24 -16.06 -8.45
CA GLN A 114 -13.14 -15.64 -9.53
C GLN A 114 -12.49 -15.72 -10.92
N LEU A 115 -11.23 -15.29 -11.06
CA LEU A 115 -10.52 -15.31 -12.34
C LEU A 115 -10.17 -16.72 -12.80
N THR A 116 -9.97 -17.65 -11.86
CA THR A 116 -9.57 -19.04 -12.17
C THR A 116 -10.75 -20.00 -12.20
N GLY A 117 -11.95 -19.55 -11.82
CA GLY A 117 -13.15 -20.40 -11.71
C GLY A 117 -13.06 -21.47 -10.62
N ARG A 118 -12.06 -21.40 -9.73
CA ARG A 118 -11.86 -22.32 -8.61
C ARG A 118 -12.05 -21.53 -7.31
N PRO A 119 -13.18 -21.66 -6.61
CA PRO A 119 -13.35 -20.98 -5.33
C PRO A 119 -12.26 -21.49 -4.38
N LEU A 120 -11.34 -20.61 -3.99
CA LEU A 120 -10.41 -20.92 -2.90
C LEU A 120 -11.22 -21.07 -1.61
N PRO A 121 -10.84 -21.99 -0.71
CA PRO A 121 -11.52 -22.14 0.57
C PRO A 121 -11.51 -20.80 1.28
N ASP A 122 -12.70 -20.31 1.64
CA ASP A 122 -12.92 -19.00 2.22
C ASP A 122 -12.21 -18.95 3.58
N SER A 123 -10.95 -18.51 3.60
CA SER A 123 -10.11 -18.44 4.80
C SER A 123 -10.78 -17.60 5.90
N GLY A 124 -11.72 -16.73 5.53
CA GLY A 124 -12.54 -15.93 6.42
C GLY A 124 -11.72 -14.98 7.29
N TRP A 125 -12.41 -14.23 8.15
CA TRP A 125 -11.77 -13.29 9.08
C TRP A 125 -10.85 -13.98 10.10
N MET A 126 -11.18 -15.22 10.48
CA MET A 126 -10.41 -15.99 11.45
C MET A 126 -9.11 -16.56 10.86
N GLY A 127 -9.10 -16.94 9.57
CA GLY A 127 -7.89 -17.34 8.86
C GLY A 127 -6.94 -16.16 8.68
N LEU A 128 -7.47 -14.97 8.38
CA LEU A 128 -6.68 -13.73 8.31
C LEU A 128 -5.95 -13.40 9.62
N LEU A 129 -6.62 -13.54 10.76
CA LEU A 129 -6.00 -13.31 12.08
C LEU A 129 -4.85 -14.27 12.36
N LYS A 130 -5.00 -15.55 11.96
CA LYS A 130 -3.94 -16.56 12.08
C LYS A 130 -2.75 -16.27 11.17
N ASP A 131 -3.00 -15.62 10.04
CA ASP A 131 -1.98 -15.26 9.06
C ASP A 131 -1.31 -13.90 9.34
N LEU A 132 -1.81 -13.09 10.28
CA LEU A 132 -1.20 -11.80 10.64
C LEU A 132 0.30 -11.88 10.94
N PRO A 133 0.82 -12.84 11.74
CA PRO A 133 2.26 -12.91 12.02
C PRO A 133 3.09 -13.11 10.74
N ARG A 134 2.56 -13.89 9.80
CA ARG A 134 3.18 -14.16 8.50
C ARG A 134 3.18 -12.91 7.63
N ILE A 135 2.03 -12.23 7.52
CA ILE A 135 1.89 -10.97 6.77
C ILE A 135 2.84 -9.91 7.34
N MET A 136 2.93 -9.80 8.68
CA MET A 136 3.85 -8.87 9.34
C MET A 136 5.31 -9.17 9.07
N LYS A 137 5.70 -10.45 9.15
CA LYS A 137 7.06 -10.87 8.76
C LYS A 137 7.35 -10.49 7.30
N ARG A 138 6.36 -10.62 6.42
CA ARG A 138 6.49 -10.27 5.00
C ARG A 138 6.68 -8.76 4.79
N GLU A 139 5.90 -7.93 5.48
CA GLU A 139 6.08 -6.47 5.45
C GLU A 139 7.45 -6.05 6.00
N LEU A 140 7.96 -6.70 7.06
CA LEU A 140 9.32 -6.45 7.56
C LEU A 140 10.40 -6.82 6.52
N GLN A 141 10.21 -7.89 5.74
CA GLN A 141 11.10 -8.23 4.63
C GLN A 141 11.08 -7.17 3.52
N LYS A 142 9.90 -6.60 3.21
CA LYS A 142 9.77 -5.48 2.27
C LYS A 142 10.48 -4.24 2.80
N LEU A 143 10.33 -3.92 4.08
CA LEU A 143 11.02 -2.81 4.73
C LEU A 143 12.54 -2.99 4.70
N GLY A 144 13.03 -4.19 5.03
CA GLY A 144 14.45 -4.53 4.94
C GLY A 144 15.00 -4.52 3.51
N TYR A 145 14.15 -4.73 2.50
CA TYR A 145 14.51 -4.55 1.10
C TYR A 145 14.53 -3.07 0.68
N TYR A 146 13.58 -2.28 1.19
CA TYR A 146 13.40 -0.86 0.88
C TYR A 146 14.49 0.02 1.50
N LEU A 147 14.69 -0.09 2.82
CA LEU A 147 15.51 0.82 3.61
C LEU A 147 16.96 0.98 3.09
N PRO A 148 17.75 -0.08 2.84
CA PRO A 148 19.12 0.11 2.37
C PRO A 148 19.21 0.77 0.97
N ARG A 149 18.18 0.57 0.13
CA ARG A 149 18.14 1.16 -1.23
C ARG A 149 17.69 2.60 -1.18
N ALA A 150 16.69 2.91 -0.36
CA ALA A 150 16.26 4.28 -0.09
C ALA A 150 17.42 5.10 0.49
N LEU A 151 18.17 4.54 1.46
CA LEU A 151 19.38 5.17 1.99
C LEU A 151 20.44 5.40 0.92
N GLY A 152 20.71 4.42 0.06
CA GLY A 152 21.65 4.59 -1.05
C GLY A 152 21.25 5.71 -2.03
N LEU A 153 19.97 5.82 -2.35
CA LEU A 153 19.44 6.90 -3.19
C LEU A 153 19.45 8.26 -2.48
N LEU A 154 19.23 8.28 -1.16
CA LEU A 154 19.34 9.48 -0.35
C LEU A 154 20.79 9.99 -0.34
N LEU A 155 21.77 9.09 -0.16
CA LEU A 155 23.19 9.43 -0.25
C LEU A 155 23.58 9.98 -1.63
N LEU A 156 22.99 9.45 -2.70
CA LEU A 156 23.20 9.97 -4.05
C LEU A 156 22.73 11.42 -4.20
N TYR A 157 21.69 11.84 -3.48
CA TYR A 157 21.18 13.22 -3.50
C TYR A 157 22.20 14.24 -2.97
N PHE A 158 23.14 13.80 -2.12
CA PHE A 158 24.19 14.67 -1.58
C PHE A 158 25.32 14.96 -2.58
N ILE A 159 25.37 14.30 -3.75
CA ILE A 159 26.36 14.60 -4.78
C ILE A 159 25.91 15.86 -5.55
N PRO A 160 26.60 17.01 -5.40
CA PRO A 160 26.19 18.25 -6.06
C PRO A 160 26.25 18.11 -7.59
N GLY A 161 25.29 18.72 -8.29
CA GLY A 161 25.15 18.67 -9.75
C GLY A 161 24.55 17.36 -10.27
N PHE A 162 25.22 16.23 -10.06
CA PHE A 162 24.77 14.93 -10.59
C PHE A 162 23.59 14.34 -9.81
N GLY A 163 23.66 14.40 -8.48
CA GLY A 163 22.66 13.81 -7.59
C GLY A 163 21.27 14.41 -7.77
N GLN A 164 21.18 15.73 -7.91
CA GLN A 164 19.88 16.43 -8.02
C GLN A 164 19.12 16.12 -9.32
N ILE A 165 19.82 15.78 -10.40
CA ILE A 165 19.20 15.44 -11.70
C ILE A 165 18.85 13.95 -11.75
N VAL A 166 19.78 13.09 -11.34
CA VAL A 166 19.64 11.64 -11.49
C VAL A 166 18.83 11.01 -10.34
N ALA A 167 18.96 11.53 -9.11
CA ALA A 167 18.30 10.93 -7.95
C ALA A 167 16.76 10.98 -8.05
N PRO A 168 16.09 12.06 -8.49
CA PRO A 168 14.62 12.04 -8.61
C PRO A 168 14.12 10.98 -9.59
N VAL A 169 14.81 10.80 -10.72
CA VAL A 169 14.46 9.79 -11.72
C VAL A 169 14.66 8.38 -11.14
N LEU A 170 15.81 8.12 -10.52
CA LEU A 170 16.08 6.83 -9.89
C LEU A 170 15.14 6.56 -8.71
N TRP A 171 14.77 7.59 -7.95
CA TRP A 171 13.83 7.51 -6.85
C TRP A 171 12.43 7.15 -7.34
N PHE A 172 11.98 7.78 -8.43
CA PHE A 172 10.70 7.45 -9.05
C PHE A 172 10.71 6.01 -9.58
N LEU A 173 11.77 5.60 -10.29
CA LEU A 173 11.90 4.23 -10.79
C LEU A 173 11.94 3.21 -9.64
N PHE A 174 12.67 3.51 -8.57
CA PHE A 174 12.70 2.67 -7.39
C PHE A 174 11.35 2.59 -6.68
N SER A 175 10.63 3.71 -6.57
CA SER A 175 9.29 3.78 -5.99
C SER A 175 8.29 2.97 -6.81
N ALA A 176 8.34 3.10 -8.14
CA ALA A 176 7.55 2.29 -9.07
C ALA A 176 7.83 0.80 -8.88
N TRP A 177 9.11 0.39 -8.85
CA TRP A 177 9.48 -0.99 -8.58
C TRP A 177 8.97 -1.47 -7.21
N MET A 178 9.10 -0.64 -6.18
CA MET A 178 8.67 -0.96 -4.83
C MET A 178 7.15 -1.15 -4.74
N LEU A 179 6.37 -0.31 -5.44
CA LEU A 179 4.91 -0.47 -5.51
C LEU A 179 4.53 -1.77 -6.21
N SER A 180 5.20 -2.14 -7.31
CA SER A 180 5.00 -3.45 -7.93
C SER A 180 5.33 -4.58 -6.98
N VAL A 181 6.44 -4.49 -6.24
CA VAL A 181 6.77 -5.48 -5.22
C VAL A 181 5.67 -5.52 -4.17
N GLN A 182 5.20 -4.38 -3.64
CA GLN A 182 4.19 -4.32 -2.58
C GLN A 182 2.89 -5.02 -2.99
N TYR A 183 2.36 -4.70 -4.18
CA TYR A 183 1.06 -5.18 -4.61
C TYR A 183 1.10 -6.57 -5.26
N CYS A 184 2.15 -6.90 -6.03
CA CYS A 184 2.32 -8.26 -6.54
C CYS A 184 2.63 -9.25 -5.42
N ASP A 185 3.09 -8.82 -4.25
CA ASP A 185 3.38 -9.74 -3.15
C ASP A 185 2.14 -10.42 -2.58
N TYR A 186 0.96 -9.77 -2.58
CA TYR A 186 -0.25 -10.35 -2.01
C TYR A 186 -0.61 -11.73 -2.59
N PRO A 187 -0.76 -11.90 -3.92
CA PRO A 187 -1.06 -13.23 -4.48
C PRO A 187 0.10 -14.24 -4.31
N PHE A 188 1.35 -13.79 -4.33
CA PHE A 188 2.51 -14.66 -4.08
C PHE A 188 2.55 -15.15 -2.63
N ASP A 189 2.25 -14.28 -1.67
CA ASP A 189 2.21 -14.61 -0.25
C ASP A 189 1.00 -15.50 0.05
N ASN A 190 -0.15 -15.31 -0.60
CA ASN A 190 -1.28 -16.25 -0.50
C ASN A 190 -0.87 -17.69 -0.86
N HIS A 191 0.01 -17.87 -1.84
CA HIS A 191 0.60 -19.16 -2.22
C HIS A 191 1.87 -19.55 -1.44
N LYS A 192 2.20 -18.82 -0.37
CA LYS A 192 3.37 -19.04 0.49
C LYS A 192 4.71 -19.04 -0.28
N VAL A 193 4.77 -18.34 -1.42
CA VAL A 193 6.01 -18.19 -2.21
C VAL A 193 6.96 -17.29 -1.44
N SER A 194 8.18 -17.76 -1.18
CA SER A 194 9.16 -16.99 -0.40
C SER A 194 9.59 -15.70 -1.13
N PHE A 195 9.92 -14.66 -0.34
CA PHE A 195 10.27 -13.33 -0.85
C PHE A 195 11.44 -13.33 -1.86
N PRO A 196 12.51 -14.14 -1.68
CA PRO A 196 13.57 -14.26 -2.69
C PRO A 196 13.06 -14.82 -4.04
N HIS A 197 12.20 -15.85 -4.01
CA HIS A 197 11.64 -16.44 -5.23
C HIS A 197 10.70 -15.46 -5.94
N MET A 198 9.86 -14.76 -5.19
CA MET A 198 8.98 -13.70 -5.69
C MET A 198 9.78 -12.62 -6.42
N ARG A 199 10.87 -12.13 -5.82
CA ARG A 199 11.77 -11.14 -6.45
C ARG A 199 12.41 -11.64 -7.74
N THR A 200 12.82 -12.90 -7.78
CA THR A 200 13.39 -13.51 -9.00
C THR A 200 12.34 -13.62 -10.10
N ALA A 201 11.11 -14.01 -9.76
CA ALA A 201 9.99 -14.05 -10.71
C ALA A 201 9.64 -12.66 -11.26
N LEU A 202 9.56 -11.64 -10.39
CA LEU A 202 9.30 -10.26 -10.84
C LEU A 202 10.40 -9.73 -11.77
N ARG A 203 11.66 -10.13 -11.55
CA ARG A 203 12.78 -9.73 -12.42
C ARG A 203 12.70 -10.34 -13.82
N ARG A 204 12.11 -11.54 -13.98
CA ARG A 204 11.92 -12.18 -15.30
C ARG A 204 11.02 -11.34 -16.21
N HIS A 205 10.03 -10.63 -15.65
CA HIS A 205 9.16 -9.70 -16.39
C HIS A 205 9.33 -8.26 -15.92
N LYS A 206 10.59 -7.81 -15.75
CA LYS A 206 10.92 -6.50 -15.17
C LYS A 206 10.19 -5.34 -15.83
N VAL A 207 10.11 -5.31 -17.17
CA VAL A 207 9.48 -4.19 -17.91
C VAL A 207 7.98 -4.07 -17.59
N ALA A 208 7.25 -5.19 -17.64
CA ALA A 208 5.81 -5.19 -17.34
C ALA A 208 5.55 -4.79 -15.87
N ASN A 209 6.33 -5.34 -14.93
CA ASN A 209 6.21 -4.96 -13.52
C ASN A 209 6.55 -3.48 -13.31
N MET A 210 7.57 -2.95 -13.98
CA MET A 210 7.95 -1.55 -13.86
C MET A 210 6.87 -0.60 -14.38
N GLN A 211 6.28 -0.92 -15.53
CA GLN A 211 5.18 -0.14 -16.11
C GLN A 211 3.96 -0.13 -15.18
N PHE A 212 3.60 -1.28 -14.62
CA PHE A 212 2.50 -1.39 -13.67
C PHE A 212 2.75 -0.51 -12.44
N GLY A 213 3.92 -0.64 -11.80
CA GLY A 213 4.28 0.15 -10.63
C GLY A 213 4.42 1.64 -10.91
N ALA A 214 4.87 2.01 -12.12
CA ALA A 214 4.95 3.40 -12.54
C ALA A 214 3.55 4.03 -12.63
N MET A 215 2.57 3.31 -13.19
CA MET A 215 1.19 3.79 -13.21
C MET A 215 0.61 3.92 -11.80
N VAL A 216 0.83 2.92 -10.94
CA VAL A 216 0.41 3.00 -9.54
C VAL A 216 1.05 4.22 -8.87
N SER A 217 2.36 4.45 -9.07
CA SER A 217 3.09 5.61 -8.54
C SER A 217 2.48 6.94 -8.97
N LEU A 218 2.25 7.13 -10.28
CA LEU A 218 1.66 8.36 -10.81
C LEU A 218 0.27 8.63 -10.25
N PHE A 219 -0.56 7.60 -10.10
CA PHE A 219 -1.91 7.75 -9.57
C PHE A 219 -1.92 7.96 -8.05
N THR A 220 -0.94 7.44 -7.31
CA THR A 220 -0.79 7.74 -5.87
C THR A 220 -0.45 9.21 -5.62
N MET A 221 0.16 9.91 -6.59
CA MET A 221 0.43 11.35 -6.49
C MET A 221 -0.84 12.20 -6.57
N ILE A 222 -1.95 11.64 -7.08
CA ILE A 222 -3.24 12.33 -7.18
C ILE A 222 -4.07 11.99 -5.93
N PRO A 223 -4.31 12.93 -4.99
CA PRO A 223 -4.88 12.62 -3.68
C PRO A 223 -6.23 11.88 -3.72
N ILE A 224 -7.12 12.28 -4.64
CA ILE A 224 -8.45 11.68 -4.79
C ILE A 224 -8.33 10.23 -5.30
N LEU A 225 -7.43 9.98 -6.25
CA LEU A 225 -7.23 8.64 -6.81
C LEU A 225 -6.48 7.72 -5.85
N ASN A 226 -5.61 8.28 -5.00
CA ASN A 226 -4.87 7.53 -3.98
C ASN A 226 -5.78 6.77 -3.00
N LEU A 227 -7.02 7.24 -2.77
CA LEU A 227 -7.98 6.54 -1.90
C LEU A 227 -8.44 5.19 -2.46
N VAL A 228 -8.49 5.07 -3.80
CA VAL A 228 -8.97 3.86 -4.49
C VAL A 228 -7.84 3.11 -5.20
N ILE A 229 -6.62 3.64 -5.19
CA ILE A 229 -5.50 3.04 -5.91
C ILE A 229 -5.07 1.71 -5.31
N MET A 230 -5.15 1.57 -3.98
CA MET A 230 -4.78 0.35 -3.27
C MET A 230 -5.58 -0.86 -3.77
N PRO A 231 -6.94 -0.86 -3.73
CA PRO A 231 -7.72 -2.00 -4.23
C PRO A 231 -7.56 -2.21 -5.74
N VAL A 232 -7.43 -1.14 -6.53
CA VAL A 232 -7.18 -1.24 -7.98
C VAL A 232 -5.85 -1.94 -8.27
N ALA A 233 -4.80 -1.57 -7.55
CA ALA A 233 -3.47 -2.13 -7.70
C ALA A 233 -3.44 -3.59 -7.25
N VAL A 234 -4.10 -3.95 -6.14
CA VAL A 234 -4.26 -5.35 -5.74
C VAL A 234 -4.98 -6.15 -6.84
N CYS A 235 -6.09 -5.65 -7.36
CA CYS A 235 -6.83 -6.32 -8.42
C CYS A 235 -5.99 -6.53 -9.70
N GLY A 236 -5.28 -5.49 -10.13
CA GLY A 236 -4.39 -5.56 -11.30
C GLY A 236 -3.21 -6.51 -11.09
N ALA A 237 -2.62 -6.51 -9.90
CA ALA A 237 -1.53 -7.40 -9.53
C ALA A 237 -1.97 -8.87 -9.47
N THR A 238 -3.16 -9.16 -8.95
CA THR A 238 -3.74 -10.52 -8.97
C THR A 238 -4.03 -10.99 -10.39
N ALA A 239 -4.56 -10.12 -11.26
CA ALA A 239 -4.74 -10.48 -12.68
C ALA A 239 -3.40 -10.79 -13.35
N MET A 240 -2.36 -10.00 -13.06
CA MET A 240 -1.01 -10.24 -13.56
C MET A 240 -0.43 -11.56 -13.02
N TRP A 241 -0.70 -11.89 -11.76
CA TRP A 241 -0.35 -13.17 -11.15
C TRP A 241 -0.97 -14.35 -11.90
N VAL A 242 -2.29 -14.33 -12.10
CA VAL A 242 -3.02 -15.42 -12.76
C VAL A 242 -2.47 -15.67 -14.18
N ASP A 243 -2.22 -14.60 -14.92
CA ASP A 243 -1.83 -14.69 -16.33
C ASP A 243 -0.34 -15.02 -16.53
N ARG A 244 0.57 -14.53 -15.66
CA ARG A 244 2.04 -14.62 -15.89
C ARG A 244 2.82 -15.48 -14.90
N TYR A 245 2.29 -15.73 -13.70
CA TYR A 245 3.08 -16.28 -12.60
C TYR A 245 2.50 -17.56 -12.01
N ARG A 246 1.17 -17.69 -12.02
CA ARG A 246 0.45 -18.78 -11.38
C ARG A 246 0.84 -20.15 -11.92
N ALA A 247 0.97 -20.30 -13.23
CA ALA A 247 1.33 -21.58 -13.85
C ALA A 247 2.68 -22.13 -13.36
N ASP A 248 3.65 -21.25 -13.08
CA ASP A 248 5.00 -21.63 -12.67
C ASP A 248 5.15 -21.76 -11.14
N LEU A 249 4.36 -21.00 -10.38
CA LEU A 249 4.61 -20.77 -8.95
C LEU A 249 3.47 -21.18 -8.01
N ALA A 250 2.25 -21.36 -8.51
CA ALA A 250 1.17 -21.91 -7.72
C ALA A 250 1.39 -23.42 -7.57
N ARG A 251 2.11 -23.80 -6.51
CA ARG A 251 2.12 -25.20 -6.07
C ARG A 251 0.71 -25.53 -5.58
N HIS A 252 0.20 -26.68 -6.04
CA HIS A 252 -1.13 -27.22 -5.75
C HIS A 252 -1.47 -27.19 -4.25
#